data_AF-A0AAW6EPJ7-F1
#
_entry.id   AF-A0AAW6EPJ7-F1
#
_cell.length_a   1.000
_cell.length_b   1.000
_cell.length_c   1.000
_cell.angle_alpha   90.00
_cell.angle_beta   90.00
_cell.angle_gamma   90.00
#
_symmetry.space_group_name_H-M   'P 1'
#
loop_
_entity.id
_entity.type
_entity.pdbx_description
1 polymer ?
#
loop_
_entity_poly.entity_id
_entity_poly.type
_entity_poly.pdbx_seq_one_letter_code
_entity_poly.pdbx_strand_id
1 'polypeptide(L)'
;MKNLRCKYRIGRSKRHVEISSSKDKITYTYETTVVTECGEFKEKEWEKEVEKQAKDLLELDILELLKDYSLKELAWINTDEEAYKYALELYASRIWENKQWVGYKEFNNSLNKNQIIEQISLI
;
A
#
# COMPACT_ATOMS: atom_id res chain seq x y z
N MET A 1 15.58 -2.42 8.95
CA MET A 1 14.29 -2.31 8.24
C MET A 1 14.49 -2.75 6.80
N LYS A 2 13.66 -3.66 6.26
CA LYS A 2 13.72 -4.04 4.84
C LYS A 2 13.21 -2.89 3.98
N ASN A 3 13.89 -2.55 2.88
CA ASN A 3 13.39 -1.54 1.96
C ASN A 3 12.36 -2.15 1.00
N LEU A 4 11.08 -2.00 1.35
CA LEU A 4 9.95 -2.53 0.60
C LEU A 4 9.41 -1.54 -0.44
N ARG A 5 10.09 -0.41 -0.68
CA ARG A 5 9.65 0.57 -1.67
C ARG A 5 9.50 -0.08 -3.04
N CYS A 6 8.30 0.04 -3.60
CA CYS A 6 8.02 -0.39 -4.97
C CYS A 6 8.87 0.46 -5.94
N LYS A 7 9.69 -0.20 -6.76
CA LYS A 7 10.41 0.44 -7.87
C LYS A 7 9.54 0.45 -9.11
N TYR A 8 9.00 -0.71 -9.46
CA TYR A 8 8.08 -0.90 -10.57
C TYR A 8 7.30 -2.21 -10.38
N ARG A 9 6.21 -2.34 -11.14
CA ARG A 9 5.33 -3.51 -11.15
C ARG A 9 5.46 -4.23 -12.49
N ILE A 10 5.44 -5.56 -12.46
CA ILE A 10 5.38 -6.41 -13.66
C ILE A 10 4.01 -7.08 -13.66
N GLY A 11 3.22 -6.81 -14.70
CA GLY A 11 1.93 -7.46 -14.92
C GLY A 11 2.07 -8.64 -15.88
N ARG A 12 1.49 -9.79 -15.53
CA ARG A 12 1.46 -10.98 -16.40
C ARG A 12 0.05 -11.54 -16.50
N SER A 13 -0.44 -11.68 -17.73
CA SER A 13 -1.63 -12.46 -18.02
C SER A 13 -1.26 -13.94 -18.11
N LYS A 14 -1.90 -14.77 -17.28
CA LYS A 14 -1.78 -16.23 -17.34
C LYS A 14 -3.04 -16.82 -17.93
N ARG A 15 -2.86 -17.63 -18.97
CA ARG A 15 -3.92 -18.41 -19.59
C ARG A 15 -4.08 -19.73 -18.85
N HIS A 16 -5.30 -20.04 -18.44
CA HIS A 16 -5.69 -21.33 -17.91
C HIS A 16 -6.58 -22.04 -18.92
N VAL A 17 -6.34 -23.34 -19.11
CA VAL A 17 -7.14 -24.18 -20.00
C VAL A 17 -7.69 -25.32 -19.16
N GLU A 18 -9.01 -25.33 -19.01
CA GLU A 18 -9.74 -26.41 -18.37
C GLU A 18 -10.26 -27.33 -19.48
N ILE A 19 -9.62 -28.49 -19.62
CA ILE A 19 -9.94 -29.48 -20.66
C ILE A 19 -11.21 -30.22 -20.23
N SER A 20 -12.23 -30.25 -21.09
CA SER A 20 -13.47 -30.99 -20.82
C SER A 20 -13.92 -31.80 -22.04
N SER A 21 -14.74 -32.83 -21.82
CA SER A 21 -15.23 -33.72 -22.88
C SER A 21 -16.09 -33.02 -23.95
N SER A 22 -16.53 -31.79 -23.68
CA SER A 22 -17.39 -31.01 -24.57
C SER A 22 -16.59 -29.90 -25.25
N LYS A 23 -16.16 -28.90 -24.49
CA LYS A 23 -15.41 -27.75 -25.00
C LYS A 23 -14.43 -27.28 -23.94
N ASP A 24 -13.19 -27.08 -24.34
CA ASP A 24 -12.18 -26.49 -23.47
C ASP A 24 -12.60 -25.09 -23.04
N LYS A 25 -12.53 -24.83 -21.74
CA LYS A 25 -12.79 -23.51 -21.17
C LYS A 25 -11.45 -22.81 -20.97
N ILE A 26 -11.29 -21.67 -21.63
CA ILE A 26 -10.11 -20.83 -21.49
C ILE A 26 -10.46 -19.67 -20.56
N THR A 27 -9.73 -19.53 -19.47
CA THR A 27 -9.82 -18.37 -18.57
C THR A 27 -8.47 -17.67 -18.49
N TYR A 28 -8.48 -16.41 -18.07
CA TYR A 28 -7.28 -15.62 -17.87
C TYR A 28 -7.25 -15.09 -16.44
N THR A 29 -6.09 -15.13 -15.81
CA THR A 29 -5.83 -14.45 -14.55
C THR A 29 -4.71 -13.46 -14.74
N TYR A 30 -4.84 -12.28 -14.14
CA TYR A 30 -3.78 -11.29 -14.13
C TYR A 30 -3.02 -11.37 -12.81
N GLU A 31 -1.71 -11.52 -12.88
CA GLU A 31 -0.83 -11.49 -11.73
C GLU A 31 0.08 -10.27 -11.77
N THR A 32 0.24 -9.62 -10.62
CA THR A 32 1.13 -8.48 -10.45
C THR A 32 2.29 -8.88 -9.54
N THR A 33 3.51 -8.68 -10.02
CA THR A 33 4.74 -8.78 -9.24
C THR A 33 5.23 -7.38 -8.90
N VAL A 34 5.56 -7.14 -7.63
CA VAL A 34 6.14 -5.89 -7.13
C VAL A 34 7.64 -6.09 -6.99
N VAL A 35 8.43 -5.26 -7.67
CA VAL A 35 9.88 -5.30 -7.60
C VAL A 35 10.37 -4.22 -6.63
N THR A 36 11.17 -4.64 -5.65
CA THR A 36 11.74 -3.79 -4.60
C THR A 36 13.26 -3.93 -4.58
N GLU A 37 13.96 -3.24 -3.67
CA GLU A 37 15.39 -3.47 -3.44
C GLU A 37 15.70 -4.84 -2.81
N CYS A 38 14.77 -5.37 -2.04
CA CYS A 38 14.95 -6.62 -1.31
C CYS A 38 14.50 -7.86 -2.11
N GLY A 39 14.01 -7.68 -3.34
CA GLY A 39 13.57 -8.76 -4.22
C GLY A 39 12.21 -8.52 -4.84
N GLU A 40 11.69 -9.59 -5.45
CA GLU A 40 10.39 -9.62 -6.12
C GLU A 40 9.35 -10.31 -5.24
N PHE A 41 8.15 -9.75 -5.20
CA PHE A 41 7.04 -10.26 -4.40
C PHE A 41 5.78 -10.34 -5.25
N LYS A 42 4.90 -11.30 -5.00
CA LYS A 42 3.53 -11.14 -5.48
C LYS A 42 2.89 -9.97 -4.76
N GLU A 43 2.01 -9.23 -5.42
CA GLU A 43 1.37 -8.04 -4.85
C GLU A 43 0.75 -8.30 -3.47
N LYS A 44 -0.03 -9.37 -3.31
CA LYS A 44 -0.64 -9.72 -2.00
C LYS A 44 0.36 -10.14 -0.92
N GLU A 45 1.53 -10.65 -1.30
CA GLU A 45 2.60 -10.96 -0.35
C GLU A 45 3.32 -9.68 0.07
N TRP A 46 3.56 -8.78 -0.88
CA TRP A 46 4.15 -7.47 -0.62
C TRP A 46 3.26 -6.62 0.30
N GLU A 47 1.94 -6.55 0.04
CA GLU A 47 0.98 -5.85 0.90
C GLU A 47 1.11 -6.31 2.36
N LYS A 48 1.18 -7.63 2.59
CA LYS A 48 1.33 -8.22 3.93
C LYS A 48 2.67 -7.88 4.58
N GLU A 49 3.77 -7.89 3.83
CA GLU A 49 5.09 -7.55 4.38
C GLU A 49 5.17 -6.07 4.76
N VAL A 50 4.54 -5.17 3.99
CA VAL A 50 4.48 -3.74 4.31
C VAL A 50 3.63 -3.51 5.55
N GLU A 51 2.44 -4.11 5.64
CA GLU A 51 1.58 -3.99 6.81
C GLU A 51 2.26 -4.58 8.07
N LYS A 52 2.95 -5.71 7.92
CA LYS A 52 3.75 -6.30 9.00
C LYS A 52 4.85 -5.35 9.45
N GLN A 53 5.56 -4.69 8.53
CA GLN A 53 6.57 -3.70 8.88
C GLN A 53 5.98 -2.53 9.68
N ALA A 54 4.82 -2.02 9.29
CA ALA A 54 4.12 -0.98 10.05
C ALA A 54 3.75 -1.46 11.47
N LYS A 55 3.28 -2.70 11.61
CA LYS A 55 3.01 -3.32 12.93
C LYS A 55 4.26 -3.44 13.79
N ASP A 56 5.33 -3.99 13.23
CA ASP A 56 6.59 -4.24 13.94
C ASP A 56 7.24 -2.92 14.40
N LEU A 57 6.99 -1.81 13.70
CA LEU A 57 7.47 -0.46 14.04
C LEU A 57 6.50 0.37 14.89
N LEU A 58 5.30 -0.17 15.20
CA LEU A 58 4.23 0.56 15.87
C LEU A 58 3.77 1.82 15.11
N GLU A 59 3.78 1.76 13.78
CA GLU A 59 3.42 2.87 12.86
C GLU A 59 2.10 2.60 12.09
N LEU A 60 1.19 1.79 12.66
CA LEU A 60 -0.10 1.50 12.04
C LEU A 60 -0.99 2.76 11.91
N ASP A 61 -0.87 3.68 12.85
CA ASP A 61 -1.52 4.98 12.86
C ASP A 61 -1.10 5.83 11.64
N ILE A 62 0.19 5.79 11.26
CA ILE A 62 0.68 6.47 10.07
C ILE A 62 0.05 5.86 8.82
N LEU A 63 -0.03 4.53 8.74
CA LEU A 63 -0.65 3.84 7.62
C LEU A 63 -2.15 4.19 7.51
N GLU A 64 -2.86 4.26 8.63
CA GLU A 64 -4.27 4.68 8.69
C GLU A 64 -4.45 6.14 8.26
N LEU A 65 -3.60 7.04 8.73
CA LEU A 65 -3.62 8.44 8.29
C LEU A 65 -3.34 8.59 6.80
N LEU A 66 -2.45 7.76 6.23
CA LEU A 66 -2.17 7.77 4.79
C LEU A 66 -3.36 7.29 3.98
N LYS A 67 -4.08 6.28 4.48
CA LYS A 67 -5.33 5.81 3.89
C LYS A 67 -6.39 6.91 3.92
N ASP A 68 -6.54 7.58 5.05
CA ASP A 68 -7.45 8.71 5.22
C ASP A 68 -7.14 9.87 4.27
N TYR A 69 -5.86 10.25 4.18
CA TYR A 69 -5.39 11.24 3.20
C TYR A 69 -5.73 10.80 1.77
N SER A 70 -5.47 9.54 1.44
CA SER A 70 -5.72 8.99 0.11
C SER A 70 -7.19 9.06 -0.27
N LEU A 71 -8.09 8.76 0.66
CA LEU A 71 -9.54 8.80 0.41
C LEU A 71 -10.10 10.23 0.33
N LYS A 72 -9.56 11.16 1.12
CA LYS A 72 -10.06 12.54 1.21
C LYS A 72 -9.52 13.45 0.11
N GLU A 73 -8.24 13.33 -0.20
CA GLU A 73 -7.54 14.32 -1.03
C GLU A 73 -7.34 13.87 -2.48
N LEU A 74 -7.43 12.56 -2.78
CA LEU A 74 -7.14 12.03 -4.11
C LEU A 74 -8.43 11.65 -4.84
N ALA A 75 -8.86 12.52 -5.76
CA ALA A 75 -10.12 12.35 -6.51
C ALA A 75 -10.21 11.08 -7.37
N TRP A 76 -9.10 10.38 -7.63
CA TRP A 76 -9.08 9.12 -8.39
C TRP A 76 -9.19 7.87 -7.50
N ILE A 77 -9.22 8.02 -6.18
CA ILE A 77 -9.42 6.93 -5.22
C ILE A 77 -10.86 6.97 -4.74
N ASN A 78 -11.63 5.93 -5.05
CA ASN A 78 -13.08 5.95 -4.83
C ASN A 78 -13.52 4.93 -3.77
N THR A 79 -12.65 4.00 -3.41
CA THR A 79 -12.97 2.92 -2.47
C THR A 79 -11.96 2.83 -1.35
N ASP A 80 -12.42 2.30 -0.21
CA ASP A 80 -11.58 2.04 0.96
C ASP A 80 -10.43 1.07 0.64
N GLU A 81 -10.69 0.08 -0.22
CA GLU A 81 -9.69 -0.89 -0.67
C GLU A 81 -8.60 -0.23 -1.54
N GLU A 82 -8.99 0.64 -2.48
CA GLU A 82 -8.05 1.41 -3.30
C GLU A 82 -7.20 2.34 -2.42
N ALA A 83 -7.84 3.04 -1.48
CA ALA A 83 -7.16 3.92 -0.54
C ALA A 83 -6.13 3.16 0.30
N TYR A 84 -6.50 1.99 0.82
CA TYR A 84 -5.59 1.17 1.62
C TYR A 84 -4.40 0.65 0.80
N LYS A 85 -4.63 0.17 -0.43
CA LYS A 85 -3.55 -0.25 -1.34
C LYS A 85 -2.59 0.90 -1.63
N TYR A 86 -3.13 2.08 -1.90
CA TYR A 86 -2.30 3.25 -2.17
C TYR A 86 -1.52 3.71 -0.92
N ALA A 87 -2.15 3.65 0.25
CA ALA A 87 -1.49 3.95 1.53
C ALA A 87 -0.29 3.05 1.79
N LEU A 88 -0.37 1.75 1.46
CA LEU A 88 0.77 0.84 1.56
C LEU A 88 1.93 1.26 0.64
N GLU A 89 1.66 1.75 -0.58
CA GLU A 89 2.70 2.27 -1.47
C GLU A 89 3.35 3.53 -0.93
N LEU A 90 2.54 4.49 -0.48
CA LEU A 90 3.01 5.69 0.17
C LEU A 90 3.85 5.36 1.40
N TYR A 91 3.41 4.38 2.20
CA TYR A 91 4.10 3.97 3.41
C TYR A 91 5.43 3.29 3.14
N ALA A 92 5.45 2.32 2.23
CA ALA A 92 6.68 1.65 1.82
C ALA A 92 7.71 2.62 1.23
N SER A 93 7.26 3.74 0.66
CA SER A 93 8.13 4.80 0.15
C SER A 93 8.58 5.83 1.19
N ARG A 94 8.06 5.75 2.43
CA ARG A 94 8.25 6.74 3.51
C ARG A 94 7.89 8.15 3.06
N ILE A 95 6.80 8.30 2.30
CA ILE A 95 6.52 9.55 1.56
C ILE A 95 6.38 10.77 2.48
N TRP A 96 5.87 10.58 3.71
CA TRP A 96 5.66 11.66 4.66
C TRP A 96 6.96 12.25 5.20
N GLU A 97 8.11 11.60 4.99
CA GLU A 97 9.43 12.13 5.30
C GLU A 97 9.96 13.02 4.18
N ASN A 98 9.39 12.92 2.97
CA ASN A 98 9.80 13.68 1.81
C ASN A 98 9.13 15.06 1.77
N LYS A 99 9.88 16.11 2.14
CA LYS A 99 9.42 17.51 2.12
C LYS A 99 8.97 18.04 0.75
N GLN A 100 9.35 17.37 -0.34
CA GLN A 100 8.95 17.74 -1.70
C GLN A 100 7.61 17.10 -2.12
N TRP A 101 7.08 16.15 -1.35
CA TRP A 101 5.78 15.57 -1.64
C TRP A 101 4.67 16.61 -1.49
N VAL A 102 3.78 16.68 -2.49
CA VAL A 102 2.69 17.66 -2.52
C VAL A 102 1.81 17.61 -1.26
N GLY A 103 1.54 16.41 -0.75
CA GLY A 103 0.76 16.19 0.47
C GLY A 103 1.52 16.40 1.77
N TYR A 104 2.83 16.72 1.74
CA TYR A 104 3.69 16.71 2.92
C TYR A 104 3.15 17.61 4.05
N LYS A 105 2.78 18.85 3.72
CA LYS A 105 2.32 19.82 4.74
C LYS A 105 0.99 19.40 5.36
N GLU A 106 0.02 19.06 4.53
CA GLU A 106 -1.32 18.67 4.98
C GLU A 106 -1.27 17.38 5.80
N PHE A 107 -0.56 16.37 5.31
CA PHE A 107 -0.39 15.11 6.01
C PHE A 107 0.32 15.28 7.36
N ASN A 108 1.48 15.95 7.40
CA ASN A 108 2.25 16.09 8.64
C ASN A 108 1.51 16.96 9.67
N ASN A 109 0.67 17.90 9.25
CA ASN A 109 -0.20 18.63 10.17
C ASN A 109 -1.19 17.69 10.88
N SER A 110 -1.78 16.73 10.16
CA SER A 110 -2.66 15.70 10.73
C SER A 110 -1.90 14.73 11.62
N LEU A 111 -0.71 14.29 11.19
CA LEU A 111 0.15 13.40 11.98
C LEU A 111 0.55 14.02 13.32
N ASN A 112 1.02 15.28 13.32
CA ASN A 112 1.42 15.98 14.54
C ASN A 112 0.23 16.15 15.51
N LYS A 113 -0.97 16.42 14.99
CA LYS A 113 -2.19 16.49 15.83
C LYS A 113 -2.49 15.15 16.48
N ASN A 114 -2.34 14.04 15.75
CA ASN A 114 -2.59 12.70 16.27
C ASN A 114 -1.60 12.37 17.42
N GLN A 115 -0.30 12.61 17.21
CA GLN A 115 0.72 12.40 18.23
C GLN A 115 0.46 13.20 19.53
N ILE A 116 -0.05 14.43 19.41
CA ILE A 116 -0.42 15.24 20.58
C ILE A 116 -1.59 14.61 21.35
N ILE A 117 -2.61 14.08 20.65
CA ILE A 117 -3.78 13.44 21.27
C ILE A 117 -3.36 12.17 22.02
N GLU A 118 -2.47 11.37 21.44
CA GLU A 118 -1.95 10.16 22.10
C GLU A 118 -1.18 10.50 23.38
N GLN A 119 -0.34 11.54 23.36
CA GLN A 119 0.40 11.99 24.55
C GLN A 119 -0.52 12.46 25.67
N ILE A 120 -1.60 13.18 25.35
CA ILE A 120 -2.56 13.65 26.35
C ILE A 120 -3.36 12.48 26.94
N SER A 121 -3.66 11.46 26.13
CA SER A 121 -4.46 10.29 26.55
C SER A 121 -3.71 9.33 27.49
N LEU A 122 -2.40 9.55 27.68
CA LEU A 122 -1.53 8.78 28.58
C LEU A 122 -1.33 9.43 29.97
N ILE A 123 -1.93 10.60 30.22
CA ILE A 123 -1.87 11.37 31.47
C ILE A 123 -3.18 11.19 32.25
#